data_AF-A0A1W9QSP4-F1
#
_entry.id   AF-A0A1W9QSP4-F1
#
_cell.length_a   1.000
_cell.length_b   1.000
_cell.length_c   1.000
_cell.angle_alpha   90.00
_cell.angle_beta   90.00
_cell.angle_gamma   90.00
#
_symmetry.space_group_name_H-M   'P 1'
#
loop_
_entity.id
_entity.type
_entity.pdbx_description
1 polymer ?
#
loop_
_entity_poly.entity_id
_entity_poly.type
_entity_poly.pdbx_seq_one_letter_code
_entity_poly.pdbx_strand_id
1 'polypeptide(L)'
;MPHGGVRPFQIAPGVMGFKFDGVDDYVELPKDKSLDITDEVTFQAWFYAFSFESPEDYPALIDRGGWNRNWKVWFIKDPPKVHLVWGNGDDYDTLQSDVISANRWYYVAVVFKSASYTKLYLNNLVEEKDTNVSWIIQSDYPFTIQDPVRVMKIVIAEPAIIASAWSEDEIRENMYRSPIYRMLRGLPRSFVYVKVPFYRRRKHVQFNL
;
A
#
# COMPACT_ATOMS: atom_id res chain seq x y z
N MET A 1 6.91 -2.51 -16.81
CA MET A 1 7.85 -3.54 -17.26
C MET A 1 8.76 -3.90 -16.10
N PRO A 2 9.11 -5.20 -15.93
CA PRO A 2 10.12 -5.63 -14.95
C PRO A 2 11.55 -5.29 -15.39
N HIS A 3 12.43 -4.92 -14.45
CA HIS A 3 13.85 -4.61 -14.62
C HIS A 3 14.71 -5.35 -13.57
N GLY A 4 16.03 -5.39 -13.74
CA GLY A 4 16.97 -6.08 -12.81
C GLY A 4 16.96 -7.62 -12.88
N GLY A 5 15.96 -8.20 -13.55
CA GLY A 5 15.76 -9.65 -13.61
C GLY A 5 14.56 -10.11 -12.80
N VAL A 6 13.87 -9.19 -12.11
CA VAL A 6 12.59 -9.46 -11.44
C VAL A 6 11.57 -10.04 -12.41
N ARG A 7 10.88 -11.09 -11.96
CA ARG A 7 9.84 -11.77 -12.74
C ARG A 7 8.61 -12.02 -11.86
N PRO A 8 7.41 -12.05 -12.47
CA PRO A 8 6.23 -12.54 -11.78
C PRO A 8 6.46 -13.97 -11.29
N PHE A 9 6.09 -14.26 -10.06
CA PHE A 9 6.10 -15.61 -9.52
C PHE A 9 4.85 -15.87 -8.66
N GLN A 10 4.51 -17.15 -8.51
CA GLN A 10 3.37 -17.57 -7.71
C GLN A 10 3.77 -17.62 -6.23
N ILE A 11 3.09 -16.82 -5.41
CA ILE A 11 3.31 -16.73 -3.95
C ILE A 11 2.42 -17.70 -3.19
N ALA A 12 1.17 -17.78 -3.64
CA ALA A 12 0.17 -18.71 -3.16
C ALA A 12 -0.67 -19.16 -4.37
N PRO A 13 -1.46 -20.24 -4.25
CA PRO A 13 -2.34 -20.69 -5.33
C PRO A 13 -3.23 -19.56 -5.83
N GLY A 14 -3.08 -19.20 -7.11
CA GLY A 14 -3.80 -18.07 -7.73
C GLY A 14 -3.31 -16.67 -7.36
N VAL A 15 -2.25 -16.54 -6.56
CA VAL A 15 -1.66 -15.25 -6.18
C VAL A 15 -0.31 -15.06 -6.85
N MET A 16 -0.22 -13.99 -7.65
CA MET A 16 1.02 -13.55 -8.27
C MET A 16 1.64 -12.39 -7.50
N GLY A 17 2.96 -12.32 -7.56
CA GLY A 17 3.72 -11.17 -7.12
C GLY A 17 5.12 -11.16 -7.70
N PHE A 18 5.99 -10.36 -7.09
CA PHE A 18 7.36 -10.13 -7.52
C PHE A 18 8.29 -10.31 -6.34
N LYS A 19 9.44 -10.94 -6.59
CA LYS A 19 10.49 -11.12 -5.60
C LYS A 19 11.70 -10.34 -6.09
N PHE A 20 12.11 -9.39 -5.28
CA PHE A 20 13.20 -8.48 -5.56
C PHE A 20 14.41 -8.89 -4.74
N ASP A 21 15.58 -8.89 -5.36
CA ASP A 21 16.82 -9.36 -4.74
C ASP A 21 17.51 -8.32 -3.85
N GLY A 22 17.18 -7.04 -4.04
CA GLY A 22 17.75 -5.90 -3.33
C GLY A 22 18.97 -5.27 -3.98
N VAL A 23 19.20 -5.52 -5.28
CA VAL A 23 20.34 -4.99 -6.04
C VAL A 23 19.91 -3.94 -7.08
N ASP A 24 19.08 -4.33 -8.05
CA ASP A 24 18.63 -3.45 -9.14
C ASP A 24 17.22 -3.79 -9.67
N ASP A 25 16.50 -4.65 -8.95
CA ASP A 25 15.15 -5.08 -9.30
C ASP A 25 14.10 -3.98 -9.04
N TYR A 26 13.29 -3.67 -10.04
CA TYR A 26 12.08 -2.85 -9.92
C TYR A 26 11.07 -3.18 -11.02
N VAL A 27 9.79 -2.81 -10.81
CA VAL A 27 8.77 -2.88 -11.86
C VAL A 27 8.24 -1.48 -12.13
N GLU A 28 8.44 -1.01 -13.36
CA GLU A 28 7.96 0.30 -13.79
C GLU A 28 6.55 0.22 -14.39
N LEU A 29 5.66 1.13 -14.05
CA LEU A 29 4.48 1.43 -14.83
C LEU A 29 4.80 2.69 -15.62
N PRO A 30 4.90 2.60 -16.96
CA PRO A 30 5.21 3.75 -17.80
C PRO A 30 4.22 4.89 -17.54
N LYS A 31 4.68 6.13 -17.74
CA LYS A 31 3.83 7.31 -17.61
C LYS A 31 2.59 7.14 -18.50
N ASP A 32 1.43 7.17 -17.87
CA ASP A 32 0.12 7.11 -18.52
C ASP A 32 -0.83 8.12 -17.85
N LYS A 33 -1.62 8.82 -18.66
CA LYS A 33 -2.62 9.77 -18.17
C LYS A 33 -3.69 9.09 -17.31
N SER A 34 -3.94 7.80 -17.51
CA SER A 34 -4.85 7.02 -16.65
C SER A 34 -4.37 6.93 -15.21
N LEU A 35 -3.09 7.18 -14.97
CA LEU A 35 -2.50 7.21 -13.63
C LEU A 35 -2.48 8.64 -13.05
N ASP A 36 -2.81 9.69 -13.81
CA ASP A 36 -2.90 11.07 -13.30
C ASP A 36 -4.22 11.30 -12.55
N ILE A 37 -4.37 10.58 -11.43
CA ILE A 37 -5.58 10.56 -10.60
C ILE A 37 -5.55 11.78 -9.67
N THR A 38 -6.54 12.67 -9.77
CA THR A 38 -6.57 13.93 -9.00
C THR A 38 -7.48 13.92 -7.79
N ASP A 39 -8.51 13.07 -7.81
CA ASP A 39 -9.63 13.20 -6.86
C ASP A 39 -9.49 12.21 -5.71
N GLU A 40 -9.38 10.92 -6.02
CA GLU A 40 -9.25 9.87 -5.03
C GLU A 40 -8.51 8.65 -5.57
N VAL A 41 -7.62 8.08 -4.75
CA VAL A 41 -6.89 6.85 -5.09
C VAL A 41 -6.74 5.96 -3.87
N THR A 42 -6.72 4.66 -4.13
CA THR A 42 -6.27 3.65 -3.18
C THR A 42 -5.12 2.87 -3.82
N PHE A 43 -3.97 2.83 -3.15
CA PHE A 43 -2.95 1.83 -3.41
C PHE A 43 -3.04 0.73 -2.35
N GLN A 44 -2.80 -0.53 -2.74
CA GLN A 44 -2.58 -1.61 -1.78
C GLN A 44 -1.57 -2.63 -2.28
N ALA A 45 -0.93 -3.32 -1.33
CA ALA A 45 -0.16 -4.52 -1.59
C ALA A 45 0.00 -5.36 -0.32
N TRP A 46 0.30 -6.65 -0.52
CA TRP A 46 0.98 -7.46 0.49
C TRP A 46 2.49 -7.33 0.31
N PHE A 47 3.24 -7.27 1.41
CA PHE A 47 4.69 -7.31 1.36
C PHE A 47 5.32 -8.23 2.43
N TYR A 48 6.48 -8.78 2.10
CA TYR A 48 7.36 -9.52 3.00
C TYR A 48 8.79 -9.03 2.82
N ALA A 49 9.28 -8.25 3.78
CA ALA A 49 10.67 -7.79 3.78
C ALA A 49 11.57 -8.82 4.47
N PHE A 50 12.67 -9.24 3.83
CA PHE A 50 13.64 -10.16 4.44
C PHE A 50 14.59 -9.43 5.41
N SER A 51 14.83 -8.17 5.13
CA SER A 51 15.54 -7.18 5.94
C SER A 51 15.04 -5.79 5.54
N PHE A 52 15.24 -4.77 6.37
CA PHE A 52 15.04 -3.36 5.98
C PHE A 52 16.34 -2.67 5.55
N GLU A 53 17.44 -3.44 5.51
CA GLU A 53 18.71 -3.00 4.97
C GLU A 53 18.61 -2.71 3.47
N SER A 54 19.30 -1.66 3.06
CA SER A 54 19.37 -1.18 1.68
C SER A 54 20.69 -0.41 1.50
N PRO A 55 21.32 -0.46 0.31
CA PRO A 55 22.47 0.38 0.00
C PRO A 55 22.21 1.87 0.22
N GLU A 56 20.96 2.29 0.01
CA GLU A 56 20.51 3.67 0.13
C GLU A 56 19.54 3.83 1.31
N ASP A 57 19.37 5.05 1.77
CA ASP A 57 18.35 5.34 2.78
C ASP A 57 16.94 5.33 2.17
N TYR A 58 15.99 4.92 3.01
CA TYR A 58 14.56 4.89 2.69
C TYR A 58 14.20 3.96 1.51
N PRO A 59 14.51 2.65 1.59
CA PRO A 59 14.09 1.71 0.55
C PRO A 59 12.59 1.82 0.31
N ALA A 60 12.18 1.93 -0.95
CA ALA A 60 10.80 2.20 -1.30
C ALA A 60 10.06 0.92 -1.70
N LEU A 61 8.83 0.78 -1.21
CA LEU A 61 7.85 -0.16 -1.74
C LEU A 61 7.24 0.38 -3.04
N ILE A 62 7.03 1.69 -3.09
CA ILE A 62 6.47 2.44 -4.22
C ILE A 62 7.18 3.77 -4.33
N ASP A 63 7.47 4.17 -5.56
CA ASP A 63 7.86 5.54 -5.87
C ASP A 63 7.08 6.10 -7.06
N ARG A 64 6.53 7.31 -6.88
CA ARG A 64 6.02 8.14 -7.96
C ARG A 64 6.36 9.61 -7.73
N GLY A 65 7.63 9.93 -7.52
CA GLY A 65 8.03 11.32 -7.29
C GLY A 65 9.49 11.64 -7.51
N GLY A 66 10.33 10.65 -7.84
CA GLY A 66 11.77 10.89 -7.98
C GLY A 66 12.30 11.57 -6.72
N TRP A 67 13.05 12.66 -6.83
CA TRP A 67 13.55 13.39 -5.66
C TRP A 67 12.51 14.28 -4.97
N ASN A 68 11.40 14.62 -5.64
CA ASN A 68 10.44 15.63 -5.20
C ASN A 68 9.38 15.12 -4.22
N ARG A 69 9.59 13.94 -3.61
CA ARG A 69 8.73 13.39 -2.53
C ARG A 69 7.22 13.41 -2.84
N ASN A 70 6.86 13.33 -4.12
CA ASN A 70 5.49 13.58 -4.59
C ASN A 70 4.51 12.51 -4.06
N TRP A 71 4.83 11.23 -4.27
CA TRP A 71 4.11 10.12 -3.66
C TRP A 71 5.02 8.92 -3.46
N LYS A 72 5.22 8.51 -2.20
CA LYS A 72 6.12 7.40 -1.85
C LYS A 72 5.61 6.63 -0.65
N VAL A 73 5.77 5.31 -0.73
CA VAL A 73 5.71 4.43 0.44
C VAL A 73 7.09 3.82 0.59
N TRP A 74 7.82 4.20 1.62
CA TRP A 74 9.16 3.69 1.91
C TRP A 74 9.27 3.14 3.32
N PHE A 75 10.43 2.59 3.66
CA PHE A 75 10.71 2.09 5.00
C PHE A 75 11.73 2.98 5.73
N ILE A 76 11.44 3.30 6.99
CA ILE A 76 12.46 3.73 7.95
C ILE A 76 13.18 2.48 8.45
N LYS A 77 14.50 2.53 8.70
CA LYS A 77 15.32 1.38 9.11
C LYS A 77 15.41 1.18 10.63
N ASP A 78 15.48 2.28 11.39
CA ASP A 78 15.72 2.21 12.84
C ASP A 78 14.83 3.20 13.64
N PRO A 79 13.81 2.70 14.37
CA PRO A 79 13.25 1.35 14.26
C PRO A 79 12.48 1.18 12.93
N PRO A 80 12.32 -0.05 12.41
CA PRO A 80 11.66 -0.24 11.13
C PRO A 80 10.20 0.21 11.12
N LYS A 81 9.79 0.99 10.13
CA LYS A 81 8.39 1.47 9.97
C LYS A 81 8.03 1.62 8.49
N VAL A 82 6.76 1.46 8.14
CA VAL A 82 6.23 1.96 6.86
C VAL A 82 6.02 3.46 6.99
N HIS A 83 6.52 4.22 6.03
CA HIS A 83 6.39 5.66 6.02
C HIS A 83 5.89 6.13 4.65
N LEU A 84 4.74 6.77 4.68
CA LEU A 84 4.07 7.38 3.55
C LEU A 84 4.50 8.85 3.49
N VAL A 85 4.93 9.30 2.31
CA VAL A 85 5.21 10.70 2.03
C VAL A 85 4.43 11.12 0.80
N TRP A 86 3.82 12.30 0.87
CA TRP A 86 3.19 12.89 -0.27
C TRP A 86 3.34 14.41 -0.27
N GLY A 87 3.46 15.01 -1.45
CA GLY A 87 3.76 16.43 -1.58
C GLY A 87 3.87 16.89 -3.03
N ASN A 88 4.38 18.10 -3.24
CA ASN A 88 4.55 18.70 -4.57
C ASN A 88 6.01 19.02 -4.92
N GLY A 89 6.96 18.66 -4.05
CA GLY A 89 8.39 18.98 -4.19
C GLY A 89 8.86 20.09 -3.27
N ASP A 90 8.00 21.05 -2.97
CA ASP A 90 8.29 22.19 -2.08
C ASP A 90 7.79 21.90 -0.65
N ASP A 91 6.57 21.38 -0.54
CA ASP A 91 5.93 20.97 0.70
C ASP A 91 5.56 19.49 0.65
N TYR A 92 5.61 18.84 1.81
CA TYR A 92 5.19 17.45 1.94
C TYR A 92 4.60 17.16 3.33
N ASP A 93 3.68 16.21 3.34
CA ASP A 93 3.11 15.60 4.52
C ASP A 93 3.57 14.15 4.65
N THR A 94 3.44 13.62 5.86
CA THR A 94 3.83 12.24 6.16
C THR A 94 2.82 11.55 7.07
N LEU A 95 2.76 10.22 6.93
CA LEU A 95 2.17 9.29 7.88
C LEU A 95 3.14 8.13 8.07
N GLN A 96 3.14 7.53 9.24
CA GLN A 96 4.02 6.40 9.54
C GLN A 96 3.30 5.36 10.38
N SER A 97 3.58 4.09 10.14
CA SER A 97 3.05 3.01 10.96
C SER A 97 3.75 2.91 12.31
N ASP A 98 3.21 2.05 13.16
CA ASP A 98 3.96 1.41 14.25
C ASP A 98 5.21 0.68 13.76
N VAL A 99 6.08 0.32 14.71
CA VAL A 99 7.28 -0.46 14.45
C VAL A 99 6.93 -1.83 13.89
N ILE A 100 7.62 -2.21 12.81
CA ILE A 100 7.50 -3.50 12.13
C ILE A 100 8.79 -4.32 12.28
N SER A 101 8.70 -5.61 11.97
CA SER A 101 9.85 -6.52 11.98
C SER A 101 9.98 -7.22 10.64
N ALA A 102 11.20 -7.58 10.26
CA ALA A 102 11.43 -8.35 9.06
C ALA A 102 10.87 -9.78 9.17
N ASN A 103 10.90 -10.51 8.07
CA ASN A 103 10.54 -11.92 7.96
C ASN A 103 9.09 -12.26 8.32
N ARG A 104 8.17 -11.37 7.96
CA ARG A 104 6.73 -11.61 8.07
C ARG A 104 5.95 -10.82 7.04
N TRP A 105 4.77 -11.33 6.73
CA TRP A 105 3.82 -10.67 5.84
C TRP A 105 3.10 -9.52 6.53
N TYR A 106 2.93 -8.44 5.78
CA TYR A 106 2.10 -7.30 6.10
C TYR A 106 1.20 -6.98 4.91
N TYR A 107 0.00 -6.48 5.20
CA TYR A 107 -0.84 -5.83 4.22
C TYR A 107 -0.71 -4.31 4.42
N VAL A 108 -0.45 -3.58 3.34
CA VAL A 108 -0.43 -2.11 3.36
C VAL A 108 -1.48 -1.59 2.39
N ALA A 109 -2.18 -0.54 2.79
CA ALA A 109 -2.99 0.24 1.89
C ALA A 109 -2.86 1.73 2.19
N VAL A 110 -2.86 2.54 1.14
CA VAL A 110 -2.84 3.99 1.24
C VAL A 110 -4.07 4.52 0.52
N VAL A 111 -4.88 5.30 1.22
CA VAL A 111 -6.07 5.94 0.67
C VAL A 111 -5.85 7.43 0.68
N PHE A 112 -6.02 8.07 -0.46
CA PHE A 112 -5.97 9.52 -0.60
C PHE A 112 -7.31 9.99 -1.14
N LYS A 113 -7.85 11.03 -0.50
CA LYS A 113 -9.04 11.76 -0.93
C LYS A 113 -8.77 13.26 -0.89
N SER A 114 -8.78 13.86 -2.07
CA SER A 114 -8.49 15.27 -2.33
C SER A 114 -9.30 16.20 -1.42
N ALA A 115 -8.61 17.18 -0.80
CA ALA A 115 -9.18 18.14 0.14
C ALA A 115 -10.02 17.51 1.27
N SER A 116 -9.69 16.27 1.66
CA SER A 116 -10.37 15.59 2.75
C SER A 116 -9.37 14.89 3.67
N TYR A 117 -8.77 13.79 3.25
CA TYR A 117 -7.88 12.99 4.10
C TYR A 117 -6.88 12.15 3.31
N THR A 118 -5.81 11.78 4.00
CA THR A 118 -4.91 10.68 3.64
C THR A 118 -4.91 9.66 4.77
N LYS A 119 -4.96 8.37 4.44
CA LYS A 119 -4.90 7.26 5.40
C LYS A 119 -3.83 6.25 5.00
N LEU A 120 -3.08 5.79 5.99
CA LEU A 120 -2.14 4.68 5.89
C LEU A 120 -2.64 3.51 6.74
N TYR A 121 -2.97 2.41 6.08
CA TYR A 121 -3.34 1.15 6.72
C TYR A 121 -2.14 0.21 6.74
N LEU A 122 -1.84 -0.34 7.92
CA LEU A 122 -0.93 -1.47 8.07
C LEU A 122 -1.67 -2.61 8.80
N ASN A 123 -1.99 -3.66 8.06
CA ASN A 123 -2.96 -4.69 8.46
C ASN A 123 -4.31 -4.03 8.84
N ASN A 124 -4.69 -4.10 10.13
CA ASN A 124 -5.92 -3.52 10.67
C ASN A 124 -5.72 -2.16 11.35
N LEU A 125 -4.47 -1.71 11.49
CA LEU A 125 -4.13 -0.43 12.11
C LEU A 125 -4.20 0.67 11.05
N VAL A 126 -4.69 1.83 11.45
CA VAL A 126 -4.85 2.99 10.57
C VAL A 126 -4.26 4.22 11.21
N GLU A 127 -3.51 4.96 10.40
CA GLU A 127 -3.06 6.32 10.67
C GLU A 127 -3.74 7.24 9.67
N GLU A 128 -4.19 8.41 10.12
CA GLU A 128 -4.99 9.33 9.31
C GLU A 128 -4.54 10.77 9.52
N LYS A 129 -4.60 11.53 8.43
CA LYS A 129 -4.39 12.96 8.43
C LYS A 129 -5.45 13.62 7.57
N ASP A 130 -6.23 14.52 8.17
CA ASP A 130 -7.11 15.42 7.44
C ASP A 130 -6.26 16.45 6.68
N THR A 131 -6.73 16.84 5.50
CA THR A 131 -6.03 17.82 4.66
C THR A 131 -6.99 18.65 3.84
N ASN A 132 -6.62 19.90 3.59
CA ASN A 132 -7.28 20.75 2.59
C ASN A 132 -6.51 20.73 1.24
N VAL A 133 -5.45 19.93 1.13
CA VAL A 133 -4.64 19.83 -0.08
C VAL A 133 -5.40 19.03 -1.13
N SER A 134 -5.57 19.63 -2.31
CA SER A 134 -6.34 19.05 -3.42
C SER A 134 -5.49 18.58 -4.61
N TRP A 135 -4.17 18.74 -4.56
CA TRP A 135 -3.28 18.60 -5.72
C TRP A 135 -2.18 17.56 -5.52
N ILE A 136 -2.52 16.27 -5.49
CA ILE A 136 -1.49 15.25 -5.29
C ILE A 136 -1.75 14.08 -6.23
N ILE A 137 -0.64 13.48 -6.71
CA ILE A 137 -0.50 12.36 -7.67
C ILE A 137 -0.30 12.81 -9.13
N GLN A 138 -0.35 14.10 -9.44
CA GLN A 138 0.22 14.59 -10.71
C GLN A 138 1.74 14.60 -10.60
N SER A 139 2.38 13.76 -11.41
CA SER A 139 3.83 13.60 -11.43
C SER A 139 4.26 13.23 -12.84
N ASP A 140 5.30 13.89 -13.32
CA ASP A 140 5.94 13.52 -14.59
C ASP A 140 6.83 12.28 -14.47
N TYR A 141 7.02 11.78 -13.24
CA TYR A 141 7.78 10.56 -12.98
C TYR A 141 6.93 9.31 -13.20
N PRO A 142 7.53 8.21 -13.72
CA PRO A 142 6.85 6.94 -13.78
C PRO A 142 6.50 6.44 -12.37
N PHE A 143 5.48 5.59 -12.29
CA PHE A 143 5.19 4.88 -11.06
C PHE A 143 6.03 3.62 -11.02
N THR A 144 6.67 3.32 -9.90
CA THR A 144 7.48 2.12 -9.74
C THR A 144 7.02 1.33 -8.53
N ILE A 145 6.96 0.00 -8.70
CA ILE A 145 6.92 -0.95 -7.59
C ILE A 145 8.37 -1.28 -7.30
N GLN A 146 8.79 -0.88 -6.10
CA GLN A 146 10.18 -0.66 -5.71
C GLN A 146 10.89 0.46 -6.48
N ASP A 147 11.64 1.30 -5.76
CA ASP A 147 12.46 2.36 -6.35
C ASP A 147 13.73 1.74 -6.98
N PRO A 148 14.13 2.17 -8.20
CA PRO A 148 15.27 1.62 -8.94
C PRO A 148 16.64 1.88 -8.29
N VAL A 149 16.71 2.81 -7.32
CA VAL A 149 17.90 3.20 -6.56
C VAL A 149 17.76 2.75 -5.11
N ARG A 150 16.61 3.01 -4.49
CA ARG A 150 16.32 2.64 -3.09
C ARG A 150 15.75 1.24 -3.01
N VAL A 151 16.54 0.28 -3.46
CA VAL A 151 16.20 -1.15 -3.52
C VAL A 151 16.36 -1.84 -2.17
N MET A 152 15.72 -2.99 -2.01
CA MET A 152 15.79 -3.87 -0.85
C MET A 152 15.29 -5.27 -1.21
N LYS A 153 15.70 -6.26 -0.43
CA LYS A 153 15.24 -7.63 -0.62
C LYS A 153 13.83 -7.82 -0.05
N ILE A 154 12.84 -7.89 -0.94
CA ILE A 154 11.42 -7.90 -0.57
C ILE A 154 10.60 -8.78 -1.52
N VAL A 155 9.48 -9.30 -1.03
CA VAL A 155 8.40 -9.84 -1.87
C VAL A 155 7.23 -8.88 -1.83
N ILE A 156 6.66 -8.55 -2.99
CA ILE A 156 5.45 -7.73 -3.13
C ILE A 156 4.40 -8.54 -3.88
N ALA A 157 3.20 -8.65 -3.33
CA ALA A 157 2.11 -9.44 -3.88
C ALA A 157 0.83 -8.63 -4.02
N GLU A 158 0.03 -8.99 -5.03
CA GLU A 158 -1.26 -8.36 -5.29
C GLU A 158 -1.21 -6.82 -5.35
N PRO A 159 -0.16 -6.17 -5.91
CA PRO A 159 -0.13 -4.71 -5.96
C PRO A 159 -1.27 -4.19 -6.82
N ALA A 160 -2.02 -3.21 -6.31
CA ALA A 160 -3.10 -2.58 -7.05
C ALA A 160 -3.16 -1.06 -6.80
N ILE A 161 -3.50 -0.32 -7.84
CA ILE A 161 -3.83 1.11 -7.81
C ILE A 161 -5.26 1.23 -8.33
N ILE A 162 -6.13 1.84 -7.53
CA ILE A 162 -7.55 1.99 -7.81
C ILE A 162 -7.89 3.47 -7.74
N ALA A 163 -8.50 4.02 -8.79
CA ALA A 163 -8.98 5.40 -8.83
C ALA A 163 -10.28 5.58 -8.03
N SER A 164 -10.25 5.19 -6.76
CA SER A 164 -11.33 5.43 -5.79
C SER A 164 -10.78 5.41 -4.36
N ALA A 165 -11.41 6.16 -3.45
CA ALA A 165 -11.09 6.14 -2.02
C ALA A 165 -11.87 5.03 -1.31
N TRP A 166 -11.21 3.91 -1.03
CA TRP A 166 -11.83 2.80 -0.31
C TRP A 166 -12.08 3.13 1.16
N SER A 167 -13.23 2.69 1.65
CA SER A 167 -13.57 2.69 3.06
C SER A 167 -12.75 1.67 3.86
N GLU A 168 -12.70 1.83 5.18
CA GLU A 168 -12.05 0.86 6.09
C GLU A 168 -12.61 -0.56 5.92
N ASP A 169 -13.92 -0.69 5.68
CA ASP A 169 -14.58 -1.98 5.46
C ASP A 169 -14.13 -2.62 4.13
N GLU A 170 -14.00 -1.85 3.06
CA GLU A 170 -13.49 -2.33 1.77
C GLU A 170 -12.03 -2.77 1.86
N ILE A 171 -11.19 -1.99 2.57
CA ILE A 171 -9.79 -2.31 2.82
C ILE A 171 -9.67 -3.63 3.60
N ARG A 172 -10.45 -3.78 4.68
CA ARG A 172 -10.48 -5.01 5.48
C ARG A 172 -11.01 -6.20 4.71
N GLU A 173 -12.10 -6.02 3.98
CA GLU A 173 -12.69 -7.08 3.17
C GLU A 173 -11.71 -7.58 2.10
N ASN A 174 -11.01 -6.67 1.42
CA ASN A 174 -9.99 -7.01 0.45
C ASN A 174 -8.84 -7.81 1.11
N MET A 175 -8.32 -7.33 2.23
CA MET A 175 -7.28 -8.03 3.00
C MET A 175 -7.72 -9.45 3.41
N TYR A 176 -8.92 -9.61 3.97
CA TYR A 176 -9.42 -10.91 4.44
C TYR A 176 -9.73 -11.91 3.33
N ARG A 177 -10.09 -11.40 2.14
CA ARG A 177 -10.34 -12.24 0.96
C ARG A 177 -9.06 -12.74 0.31
N SER A 178 -7.94 -12.03 0.47
CA SER A 178 -6.64 -12.43 -0.09
C SER A 178 -6.25 -13.86 0.30
N PRO A 179 -5.81 -14.71 -0.65
CA PRO A 179 -5.30 -16.03 -0.34
C PRO A 179 -4.05 -16.00 0.56
N ILE A 180 -3.28 -14.90 0.58
CA ILE A 180 -2.16 -14.72 1.52
C ILE A 180 -2.68 -14.67 2.95
N TYR A 181 -3.71 -13.86 3.24
CA TYR A 181 -4.32 -13.81 4.57
C TYR A 181 -4.79 -15.20 5.04
N ARG A 182 -5.42 -15.95 4.14
CA ARG A 182 -5.90 -17.31 4.44
C ARG A 182 -4.75 -18.28 4.73
N MET A 183 -3.69 -18.22 3.92
CA MET A 183 -2.47 -19.03 4.12
C MET A 183 -1.85 -18.77 5.49
N LEU A 184 -1.74 -17.51 5.91
CA LEU A 184 -1.17 -17.11 7.21
C LEU A 184 -2.00 -17.58 8.40
N ARG A 185 -3.28 -17.92 8.19
CA ARG A 185 -4.22 -18.37 9.23
C ARG A 185 -4.53 -19.87 9.14
N GLY A 186 -3.90 -20.60 8.23
CA GLY A 186 -4.20 -22.02 8.01
C GLY A 186 -5.64 -22.28 7.54
N LEU A 187 -6.31 -21.30 6.95
CA LEU A 187 -7.71 -21.42 6.55
C LEU A 187 -7.83 -22.25 5.26
N PRO A 188 -8.82 -23.18 5.17
CA PRO A 188 -9.03 -23.98 3.97
C PRO A 188 -9.43 -23.12 2.76
N ARG A 189 -9.04 -23.56 1.56
CA ARG A 189 -9.34 -22.85 0.29
C ARG A 189 -10.85 -22.70 0.02
N SER A 190 -11.68 -23.59 0.56
CA SER A 190 -13.14 -23.68 0.29
C SER A 190 -14.01 -22.71 1.08
N PHE A 191 -13.51 -22.03 2.11
CA PHE A 191 -14.30 -21.04 2.85
C PHE A 191 -14.34 -19.70 2.10
N VAL A 192 -15.25 -19.54 1.15
CA VAL A 192 -15.57 -18.20 0.63
C VAL A 192 -16.31 -17.47 1.75
N TYR A 193 -15.79 -16.33 2.21
CA TYR A 193 -16.59 -15.42 3.03
C TYR A 193 -17.74 -14.94 2.13
N VAL A 194 -18.88 -15.62 2.21
CA VAL A 194 -20.11 -15.11 1.63
C VAL A 194 -20.47 -13.87 2.43
N LYS A 195 -20.68 -12.76 1.72
CA LYS A 195 -21.06 -11.45 2.27
C LYS A 195 -22.16 -11.64 3.32
N VAL A 196 -21.84 -11.53 4.60
CA VAL A 196 -22.85 -11.28 5.62
C VAL A 196 -22.90 -9.76 5.75
N PRO A 197 -23.85 -9.06 5.11
CA PRO A 197 -23.96 -7.63 5.28
C PRO A 197 -24.13 -7.35 6.78
N PHE A 198 -23.19 -6.61 7.37
CA PHE A 198 -23.27 -6.19 8.75
C PHE A 198 -24.35 -5.11 8.88
N TYR A 199 -25.62 -5.51 8.91
CA TYR A 199 -26.73 -4.59 9.13
C TYR A 199 -26.73 -4.20 10.61
N ARG A 200 -26.05 -3.10 10.95
CA ARG A 200 -26.17 -2.48 12.27
C ARG A 200 -27.59 -1.92 12.38
N ARG A 201 -28.55 -2.72 12.84
CA ARG A 201 -29.88 -2.21 13.23
C ARG A 201 -29.69 -1.24 14.40
N ARG A 202 -29.62 0.06 14.12
CA ARG A 202 -29.92 1.10 15.12
C ARG A 202 -31.39 0.93 15.51
N LYS A 203 -31.65 0.23 16.61
CA LYS A 203 -32.92 0.43 17.32
C LYS A 203 -32.81 1.78 18.03
N HIS A 204 -33.28 2.85 17.39
CA HIS A 204 -33.76 4.00 18.14
C HIS A 204 -35.05 3.55 18.82
N VAL A 205 -34.96 3.25 20.11
CA VAL A 205 -36.14 3.23 20.97
C VAL A 205 -36.16 4.59 21.65
N GLN A 206 -37.00 5.49 21.15
CA GLN A 206 -37.47 6.61 21.97
C GLN A 206 -38.48 6.03 22.96
N PHE A 207 -38.19 6.12 24.25
CA PHE A 207 -39.24 6.08 25.26
C PHE A 207 -39.59 7.51 25.59
N ASN A 208 -40.79 7.93 25.17
CA ASN A 208 -41.48 9.07 25.77
C ASN A 208 -42.17 8.55 27.04
N LEU A 209 -41.78 9.09 28.19
CA LEU A 209 -42.67 9.40 29.33
C LEU A 209 -42.15 10.67 29.98
#